data_AF-A0A7C7NZN0-F1
#
_entry.id   AF-A0A7C7NZN0-F1
#
_cell.length_a   1.000
_cell.length_b   1.000
_cell.length_c   1.000
_cell.angle_alpha   90.00
_cell.angle_beta   90.00
_cell.angle_gamma   90.00
#
_symmetry.space_group_name_H-M   'P 1'
#
loop_
_entity.id
_entity.type
_entity.pdbx_description
1 polymer ?
#
loop_
_entity_poly.entity_id
_entity_poly.type
_entity_poly.pdbx_seq_one_letter_code
_entity_poly.pdbx_strand_id
1 'polypeptide(L)'
;MRARISKKNVQYFLKQQYAFESINQCFKLTKYNVKLRTKIVSHIVQEFTGYQLKSGKLLTYNPYTSKYESLNIEGFEHVVTSEELFKDLSMLHKTRMEMLEQSRKRILELAKEKKYSRDQDLDIKVQKNDRTQKRLQELGNKTPSQSHELER
;
A
#
# COMPACT_ATOMS: atom_id res chain seq x y z
N MET A 1 -10.19 -11.35 -1.49
CA MET A 1 -11.05 -10.17 -1.24
C MET A 1 -11.76 -10.37 0.11
N ARG A 2 -11.83 -9.35 0.96
CA ARG A 2 -12.57 -9.43 2.23
C ARG A 2 -14.07 -9.34 1.97
N ALA A 3 -14.87 -9.96 2.84
CA ALA A 3 -16.33 -9.88 2.75
C ALA A 3 -16.80 -8.42 2.85
N ARG A 4 -17.78 -8.04 2.02
CA ARG A 4 -18.39 -6.70 2.07
C ARG A 4 -19.07 -6.49 3.43
N ILE A 5 -18.89 -5.32 4.05
CA ILE A 5 -19.63 -4.95 5.26
C ILE A 5 -21.11 -4.80 4.90
N SER A 6 -21.96 -5.67 5.45
CA SER A 6 -23.41 -5.61 5.32
C SER A 6 -24.07 -6.37 6.48
N LYS A 7 -25.33 -6.03 6.79
CA LYS A 7 -26.12 -6.75 7.81
C LYS A 7 -26.15 -8.25 7.55
N LYS A 8 -26.38 -8.66 6.30
CA LYS A 8 -26.41 -10.07 5.89
C LYS A 8 -25.09 -10.79 6.15
N ASN A 9 -23.96 -10.18 5.79
CA ASN A 9 -22.66 -10.84 5.96
C ASN A 9 -22.23 -10.91 7.42
N VAL A 10 -22.51 -9.87 8.22
CA VAL A 10 -22.24 -9.90 9.66
C VAL A 10 -23.12 -10.95 10.36
N GLN A 11 -24.40 -11.05 9.99
CA GLN A 11 -25.28 -12.10 10.49
C GLN A 11 -24.77 -13.50 10.12
N TYR A 12 -24.36 -13.70 8.87
CA TYR A 12 -23.80 -14.97 8.42
C TYR A 12 -22.54 -15.36 9.22
N PHE A 13 -21.63 -14.41 9.43
CA PHE A 13 -20.45 -14.60 10.27
C PHE A 13 -20.82 -15.00 11.70
N LEU A 14 -21.76 -14.28 12.32
CA LEU A 14 -22.24 -14.59 13.67
C LEU A 14 -22.88 -15.98 13.77
N LYS A 15 -23.65 -16.37 12.76
CA LYS A 15 -24.26 -17.70 12.70
C LYS A 15 -23.22 -18.80 12.60
N GLN A 16 -22.22 -18.63 11.73
CA GLN A 16 -21.18 -19.65 11.53
C GLN A 16 -20.23 -19.78 12.71
N GLN A 17 -19.78 -18.65 13.28
CA GLN A 17 -18.73 -18.65 14.30
C GLN A 17 -19.26 -18.79 15.72
N TYR A 18 -20.50 -18.39 15.95
CA TYR A 18 -21.06 -18.25 17.31
C TYR A 18 -22.50 -18.79 17.45
N ALA A 19 -23.08 -19.37 16.39
CA ALA A 19 -24.45 -19.90 16.40
C ALA A 19 -25.55 -18.88 16.77
N PHE A 20 -25.30 -17.57 16.56
CA PHE A 20 -26.35 -16.56 16.69
C PHE A 20 -27.12 -16.42 15.38
N GLU A 21 -28.46 -16.54 15.45
CA GLU A 21 -29.34 -16.43 14.29
C GLU A 21 -29.51 -14.99 13.80
N SER A 22 -29.26 -13.99 14.67
CA SER A 22 -29.29 -12.58 14.29
C SER A 22 -28.31 -11.72 15.09
N ILE A 23 -27.99 -10.53 14.55
CA ILE A 23 -27.14 -9.53 15.21
C ILE A 23 -27.79 -9.08 16.53
N ASN A 24 -29.10 -8.84 16.53
CA ASN A 24 -29.83 -8.41 17.72
C ASN A 24 -29.86 -9.51 18.80
N GLN A 25 -30.00 -10.78 18.41
CA GLN A 25 -29.88 -11.90 19.35
C GLN A 25 -28.50 -11.94 20.00
N CYS A 26 -27.43 -11.75 19.21
CA CYS A 26 -26.06 -11.67 19.74
C CYS A 26 -25.95 -10.58 20.83
N PHE A 27 -26.36 -9.34 20.55
CA PHE A 27 -26.28 -8.25 21.53
C PHE A 27 -27.19 -8.48 22.74
N LYS A 28 -28.39 -9.05 22.55
CA LYS A 28 -29.30 -9.40 23.65
C LYS A 28 -28.70 -10.45 24.59
N LEU A 29 -28.15 -11.53 24.04
CA LEU A 29 -27.59 -12.64 24.83
C LEU A 29 -26.22 -12.31 25.44
N THR A 30 -25.47 -11.37 24.85
CA THR A 30 -24.15 -10.94 25.36
C THR A 30 -24.21 -9.64 26.17
N LYS A 31 -25.41 -9.12 26.48
CA LYS A 31 -25.61 -7.85 27.20
C LYS A 31 -24.78 -7.73 28.48
N TYR A 32 -24.81 -8.76 29.32
CA TYR A 32 -24.12 -8.77 30.61
C TYR A 32 -22.74 -9.43 30.57
N ASN A 33 -22.34 -10.01 29.43
CA ASN A 33 -21.03 -10.63 29.25
C ASN A 33 -20.17 -9.75 28.35
N VAL A 34 -19.64 -8.66 28.93
CA VAL A 34 -18.81 -7.67 28.21
C VAL A 34 -17.61 -8.36 27.55
N LYS A 35 -16.92 -9.26 28.25
CA LYS A 35 -15.76 -9.98 27.72
C LYS A 35 -16.09 -10.79 26.46
N LEU A 36 -17.20 -11.52 26.45
CA LEU A 36 -17.66 -12.27 25.28
C LEU A 36 -18.07 -11.33 24.14
N ARG A 37 -18.81 -10.25 24.45
CA ARG A 37 -19.22 -9.25 23.47
C ARG A 37 -18.02 -8.60 22.79
N THR A 38 -17.05 -8.11 23.56
CA THR A 38 -15.80 -7.51 23.05
C THR A 38 -15.02 -8.49 22.19
N LYS A 39 -14.96 -9.78 22.58
CA LYS A 39 -14.33 -10.83 21.76
C LYS A 39 -15.02 -11.00 20.40
N ILE A 40 -16.35 -11.12 20.40
CA ILE A 40 -17.15 -11.26 19.17
C ILE A 40 -16.96 -10.04 18.27
N VAL A 41 -17.09 -8.83 18.82
CA VAL A 41 -16.92 -7.57 18.08
C VAL A 41 -15.51 -7.47 17.50
N SER A 42 -14.47 -7.82 18.27
CA SER A 42 -13.09 -7.84 17.78
C SER A 42 -12.90 -8.78 16.59
N HIS A 43 -13.53 -9.96 16.62
CA HIS A 43 -13.47 -10.91 15.51
C HIS A 43 -14.21 -10.38 14.27
N ILE A 44 -15.37 -9.75 14.44
CA ILE A 44 -16.09 -9.10 13.33
C ILE A 44 -15.21 -7.99 12.73
N VAL A 45 -14.64 -7.13 13.55
CA VAL A 45 -13.74 -6.07 13.09
C VAL A 45 -12.58 -6.65 12.30
N GLN A 46 -11.92 -7.70 12.81
CA GLN A 46 -10.82 -8.37 12.11
C GLN A 46 -11.22 -8.95 10.77
N GLU A 47 -12.39 -9.60 10.69
CA GLU A 47 -12.87 -10.21 9.47
C GLU A 47 -13.12 -9.15 8.39
N PHE A 48 -13.89 -8.12 8.73
CA PHE A 48 -14.42 -7.17 7.76
C PHE A 48 -13.50 -5.98 7.46
N THR A 49 -12.62 -5.61 8.39
CA THR A 49 -11.72 -4.46 8.23
C THR A 49 -10.25 -4.87 8.15
N GLY A 50 -9.90 -6.04 8.67
CA GLY A 50 -8.53 -6.51 8.77
C GLY A 50 -7.70 -5.85 9.86
N TYR A 51 -8.31 -5.08 10.76
CA TYR A 51 -7.67 -4.65 12.00
C TYR A 51 -7.69 -5.77 13.04
N GLN A 52 -6.58 -5.94 13.74
CA GLN A 52 -6.45 -6.90 14.84
C GLN A 52 -6.22 -6.14 16.14
N LEU A 53 -7.04 -6.38 17.16
CA LEU A 53 -6.83 -5.82 18.49
C LEU A 53 -5.72 -6.61 19.21
N LYS A 54 -4.60 -5.96 19.50
CA LYS A 54 -3.48 -6.52 20.27
C LYS A 54 -3.00 -5.51 21.29
N SER A 55 -3.00 -5.89 22.57
CA SER A 55 -2.47 -5.07 23.68
C SER A 55 -2.99 -3.63 23.69
N GLY A 56 -4.30 -3.45 23.47
CA GLY A 56 -4.94 -2.12 23.44
C GLY A 56 -4.72 -1.30 22.17
N LYS A 57 -4.14 -1.90 21.11
CA LYS A 57 -3.94 -1.24 19.80
C LYS A 57 -4.64 -2.01 18.69
N LEU A 58 -5.26 -1.30 17.77
CA LEU A 58 -5.73 -1.91 16.51
C LEU A 58 -4.60 -1.88 15.48
N LEU A 59 -4.14 -3.04 15.06
CA LEU A 59 -3.06 -3.20 14.10
C LEU A 59 -3.61 -3.65 12.76
N THR A 60 -3.10 -3.07 11.68
CA THR A 60 -3.38 -3.54 10.31
C THR A 60 -2.12 -3.61 9.49
N TYR A 61 -1.98 -4.63 8.65
CA TYR A 61 -0.89 -4.71 7.70
C TYR A 61 -1.11 -3.78 6.50
N ASN A 62 -0.09 -3.00 6.17
CA ASN A 62 -0.01 -2.15 4.99
C ASN A 62 0.89 -2.81 3.92
N PRO A 63 0.33 -3.30 2.80
CA PRO A 63 1.09 -4.00 1.77
C PRO A 63 2.04 -3.08 0.99
N TYR A 64 1.82 -1.76 1.00
CA TYR A 64 2.66 -0.80 0.30
C TYR A 64 3.96 -0.53 1.06
N THR A 65 3.92 -0.52 2.39
CA THR A 65 5.09 -0.28 3.25
C THR A 65 5.67 -1.56 3.84
N SER A 66 4.99 -2.69 3.70
CA SER A 66 5.30 -3.98 4.34
C SER A 66 5.42 -3.89 5.87
N LYS A 67 4.60 -3.03 6.49
CA LYS A 67 4.61 -2.76 7.93
C LYS A 67 3.21 -2.85 8.53
N TYR A 68 3.15 -3.04 9.85
CA TYR A 68 1.91 -2.91 10.62
C TYR A 68 1.72 -1.45 11.05
N GLU A 69 0.57 -0.90 10.70
CA GLU A 69 0.11 0.41 11.17
C GLU A 69 -0.78 0.22 12.40
N SER A 70 -0.66 1.10 13.38
CA SER A 70 -1.42 1.04 14.64
C SER A 70 -2.34 2.23 14.81
N LEU A 71 -3.58 1.97 15.23
CA LEU A 71 -4.50 2.96 15.76
C LEU A 71 -4.64 2.77 17.28
N ASN A 72 -4.58 3.86 18.02
CA ASN A 72 -4.91 3.88 19.44
C ASN A 72 -6.43 3.93 19.59
N ILE A 73 -7.00 2.98 20.30
CA ILE A 73 -8.45 2.85 20.52
C ILE A 73 -8.67 2.25 21.90
N GLU A 74 -9.73 2.69 22.58
CA GLU A 74 -10.11 2.23 23.93
C GLU A 74 -10.77 0.83 23.99
N GLY A 75 -10.56 -0.03 22.99
CA GLY A 75 -11.24 -1.33 22.91
C GLY A 75 -12.64 -1.23 22.27
N PHE A 76 -13.50 -2.22 22.53
CA PHE A 76 -14.84 -2.34 21.92
C PHE A 76 -15.95 -2.54 22.96
N GLU A 77 -15.68 -2.22 24.22
CA GLU A 77 -16.59 -2.35 25.35
C GLU A 77 -17.87 -1.51 25.15
N HIS A 78 -17.72 -0.35 24.48
CA HIS A 78 -18.79 0.58 24.14
C HIS A 78 -19.79 0.04 23.11
N VAL A 79 -19.41 -0.97 22.32
CA VAL A 79 -20.29 -1.53 21.29
C VAL A 79 -21.33 -2.42 21.94
N VAL A 80 -22.53 -1.88 22.15
CA VAL A 80 -23.67 -2.57 22.79
C VAL A 80 -24.86 -2.77 21.85
N THR A 81 -24.84 -2.11 20.69
CA THR A 81 -25.88 -2.20 19.65
C THR A 81 -25.32 -2.55 18.27
N SER A 82 -26.22 -2.95 17.37
CA SER A 82 -25.87 -3.19 15.97
C SER A 82 -25.43 -1.92 15.26
N GLU A 83 -26.04 -0.80 15.60
CA GLU A 83 -25.79 0.53 15.05
C GLU A 83 -24.37 0.99 15.35
N GLU A 84 -23.92 0.86 16.60
CA GLU A 84 -22.55 1.16 17.01
C GLU A 84 -21.54 0.26 16.30
N LEU A 85 -21.85 -1.05 16.19
CA LEU A 85 -20.99 -1.98 15.45
C LEU A 85 -20.80 -1.54 14.00
N PHE A 86 -21.87 -1.18 13.29
CA PHE A 86 -21.76 -0.76 11.89
C PHE A 86 -21.09 0.62 11.74
N LYS A 87 -21.25 1.52 12.71
CA LYS A 87 -20.54 2.80 12.76
C LYS A 87 -19.03 2.56 12.84
N ASP A 88 -18.59 1.71 13.77
CA ASP A 88 -17.18 1.39 13.95
C ASP A 88 -16.59 0.66 12.75
N LEU A 89 -17.31 -0.34 12.21
CA LEU A 89 -16.88 -1.04 11.00
C LEU A 89 -16.70 -0.09 9.81
N SER A 90 -17.65 0.83 9.62
CA SER A 90 -17.60 1.83 8.55
C SER A 90 -16.41 2.78 8.71
N MET A 91 -16.23 3.32 9.92
CA MET A 91 -15.12 4.21 10.26
C MET A 91 -13.77 3.52 10.03
N LEU A 92 -13.55 2.35 10.63
CA LEU A 92 -12.30 1.62 10.51
C LEU A 92 -12.00 1.23 9.05
N HIS A 93 -13.02 0.79 8.30
CA HIS A 93 -12.86 0.49 6.88
C HIS A 93 -12.41 1.72 6.08
N LYS A 94 -13.05 2.87 6.26
CA LYS A 94 -12.67 4.13 5.60
C LYS A 94 -11.24 4.54 5.95
N THR A 95 -10.91 4.57 7.24
CA THR A 95 -9.55 4.89 7.72
C THR A 95 -8.51 3.98 7.09
N ARG A 96 -8.80 2.68 6.96
CA ARG A 96 -7.90 1.75 6.27
C ARG A 96 -7.74 2.11 4.80
N MET A 97 -8.83 2.35 4.09
CA MET A 97 -8.78 2.66 2.65
C MET A 97 -8.01 3.97 2.39
N GLU A 98 -8.22 4.99 3.21
CA GLU A 98 -7.49 6.26 3.14
C GLU A 98 -5.99 6.07 3.36
N MET A 99 -5.60 5.32 4.39
CA MET A 99 -4.19 5.01 4.69
C MET A 99 -3.52 4.22 3.55
N LEU A 100 -4.24 3.24 2.96
CA LEU A 100 -3.74 2.50 1.80
C LEU A 100 -3.58 3.40 0.58
N GLU A 101 -4.53 4.30 0.32
CA GLU A 101 -4.48 5.23 -0.80
C GLU A 101 -3.35 6.25 -0.66
N GLN A 102 -3.15 6.79 0.55
CA GLN A 102 -2.00 7.67 0.84
C GLN A 102 -0.67 6.96 0.60
N SER A 103 -0.56 5.70 1.07
CA SER A 103 0.65 4.90 0.87
C SER A 103 0.92 4.62 -0.61
N ARG A 104 -0.14 4.29 -1.37
CA ARG A 104 -0.07 4.08 -2.82
C ARG A 104 0.39 5.35 -3.55
N LYS A 105 -0.20 6.50 -3.24
CA LYS A 105 0.17 7.80 -3.85
C LYS A 105 1.64 8.13 -3.61
N ARG A 106 2.11 7.97 -2.38
CA ARG A 106 3.53 8.19 -2.02
C ARG A 106 4.49 7.30 -2.83
N ILE A 107 4.16 6.03 -3.05
CA ILE A 107 4.98 5.14 -3.88
C ILE A 107 5.01 5.60 -5.33
N LEU A 108 3.86 6.03 -5.88
CA LEU A 108 3.79 6.54 -7.24
C LEU A 108 4.58 7.83 -7.43
N GLU A 109 4.59 8.72 -6.43
CA GLU A 109 5.41 9.93 -6.42
C GLU A 109 6.91 9.60 -6.40
N LEU A 110 7.35 8.73 -5.49
CA LEU A 110 8.74 8.27 -5.44
C LEU A 110 9.18 7.58 -6.75
N ALA A 111 8.28 6.85 -7.40
CA ALA A 111 8.57 6.22 -8.70
C ALA A 111 8.72 7.26 -9.81
N LYS A 112 7.98 8.37 -9.77
CA LYS A 112 8.17 9.49 -10.70
C LYS A 112 9.51 10.17 -10.43
N GLU A 113 9.82 10.51 -9.18
CA GLU A 113 11.10 11.14 -8.81
C GLU A 113 12.31 10.30 -9.25
N LYS A 114 12.26 8.97 -9.08
CA LYS A 114 13.33 8.07 -9.56
C LYS A 114 13.46 8.03 -11.07
N LYS A 115 12.37 8.20 -11.83
CA LYS A 115 12.44 8.32 -13.30
C LYS A 115 13.05 9.66 -13.70
N TYR A 116 12.60 10.76 -13.08
CA TYR A 116 13.12 12.10 -13.34
C TYR A 116 14.59 12.28 -12.93
N SER A 117 15.04 11.65 -11.84
CA SER A 117 16.44 11.66 -11.42
C SER A 117 17.36 10.95 -12.42
N ARG A 118 16.89 9.88 -13.07
CA ARG A 118 17.71 9.13 -14.05
C ARG A 118 17.84 9.87 -15.38
N ASP A 119 16.83 10.63 -15.77
CA ASP A 119 16.83 11.42 -17.01
C ASP A 119 17.61 12.74 -16.86
N GLN A 120 17.67 13.35 -15.66
CA GLN A 120 18.54 14.52 -15.41
C GLN A 120 20.03 14.17 -15.33
N ASP A 121 20.38 12.96 -14.86
CA ASP A 121 21.76 12.46 -14.87
C ASP A 121 22.29 12.16 -16.29
N LEU A 122 21.41 12.09 -17.29
CA LEU A 122 21.79 11.93 -18.71
C LEU A 122 22.05 13.26 -19.43
N ASP A 123 21.64 14.40 -18.87
CA ASP A 123 21.84 15.73 -19.47
C ASP A 123 23.11 16.45 -18.96
N ILE A 124 23.88 15.86 -18.04
CA ILE A 124 25.14 16.44 -17.56
C ILE A 124 26.35 15.66 -18.09
N LYS A 125 26.72 15.96 -19.35
CA LYS A 125 28.09 16.15 -19.90
C LYS A 125 28.11 15.91 -21.41
N VAL A 126 27.56 16.85 -22.17
CA VAL A 126 28.12 17.19 -23.48
C VAL A 126 28.62 18.63 -23.42
N GLN A 127 29.65 18.87 -22.60
CA GLN A 127 30.56 19.96 -22.94
C GLN A 127 31.28 19.53 -24.22
N LYS A 128 30.78 20.03 -25.35
CA LYS A 128 31.45 19.98 -26.64
C LYS A 128 32.84 20.61 -26.46
N ASN A 129 33.85 19.77 -26.28
CA ASN A 129 35.23 20.20 -26.45
C ASN A 129 35.48 20.37 -27.95
N ASP A 130 35.41 21.62 -28.42
CA ASP A 130 35.75 22.07 -29.79
C ASP A 130 37.22 21.79 -30.20
N ARG A 131 37.99 21.05 -29.41
CA ARG A 131 39.39 20.70 -29.70
C ARG A 131 39.56 19.42 -30.53
N THR A 132 38.55 18.54 -30.59
CA THR A 132 38.72 17.22 -31.24
C THR A 132 38.53 17.28 -32.76
N GLN A 133 37.84 18.29 -33.30
CA GLN A 133 37.64 18.42 -34.75
C GLN A 133 38.88 18.92 -35.51
N LYS A 134 39.81 19.66 -34.87
CA LYS A 134 41.05 20.09 -35.55
C LYS A 134 42.07 18.97 -35.75
N ARG A 135 42.09 17.96 -34.86
CA ARG A 135 43.08 16.86 -34.93
C ARG A 135 42.79 15.82 -36.02
N LEU A 136 41.54 15.68 -36.43
CA LEU A 136 41.13 14.72 -37.47
C LEU A 136 41.32 15.27 -38.90
N GLN A 137 41.41 16.58 -39.10
CA GLN A 137 41.75 17.17 -40.40
C GLN A 137 43.26 17.16 -40.71
N GLU A 138 44.13 17.16 -39.69
CA GLU A 138 45.58 17.15 -39.90
C GLU A 138 46.15 15.75 -40.22
N LEU A 139 45.42 14.67 -39.88
CA LEU A 139 45.81 13.28 -40.19
C LEU A 139 45.44 12.84 -41.62
N GLY A 140 44.65 13.63 -42.35
CA GLY A 140 44.25 13.35 -43.74
C GLY A 140 45.24 13.81 -44.82
N ASN A 141 46.29 14.55 -44.46
CA ASN A 141 47.18 15.22 -45.42
C ASN A 141 48.63 14.70 -45.45
N LYS A 142 48.92 13.51 -44.92
CA LYS A 142 50.28 12.93 -44.98
C LYS A 142 50.30 11.44 -45.29
N THR A 143 50.02 11.11 -46.56
CA THR A 143 50.80 10.06 -47.26
C THR A 143 50.68 10.25 -48.77
N PRO A 144 51.79 10.44 -49.51
CA PRO A 144 51.77 10.50 -50.96
C PRO A 144 51.65 9.09 -51.55
N SER A 145 50.73 8.91 -52.49
CA SER A 145 50.78 7.79 -53.44
C SER A 145 52.00 7.97 -54.34
N GLN A 146 52.99 7.08 -54.21
CA GLN A 146 53.94 6.80 -55.29
C GLN A 146 53.69 5.38 -55.79
N SER A 147 53.07 5.33 -56.96
CA SER A 147 53.00 4.21 -57.89
C SER A 147 54.28 4.17 -58.72
N HIS A 148 54.97 3.02 -58.74
CA HIS A 148 55.95 2.55 -59.75
C HIS A 148 56.38 1.14 -59.27
N GLU A 149 56.55 0.08 -60.06
CA GLU A 149 56.41 -0.20 -61.48
C GLU A 149 56.54 -1.74 -61.62
N LEU A 150 55.82 -2.34 -62.57
CA LEU A 150 55.96 -3.75 -62.97
C LEU A 150 56.80 -3.77 -64.25
N GLU A 151 58.00 -4.35 -64.20
CA GLU A 151 58.72 -4.80 -65.40
C GLU A 151 59.16 -6.25 -65.25
N ARG A 152 59.27 -6.88 -66.43
CA ARG A 152 59.29 -8.31 -66.76
C ARG A 152 60.56 -9.05 -66.34
#